data_AF-A0A401GSP0-F1
#
_entry.id   AF-A0A401GSP0-F1
#
_cell.length_a   1.000
_cell.length_b   1.000
_cell.length_c   1.000
_cell.angle_alpha   90.00
_cell.angle_beta   90.00
_cell.angle_gamma   90.00
#
_symmetry.space_group_name_H-M   'P 1'
#
loop_
_entity.id
_entity.type
_entity.pdbx_description
1 polymer ?
#
loop_
_entity_poly.entity_id
_entity_poly.type
_entity_poly.pdbx_seq_one_letter_code
_entity_poly.pdbx_strand_id
1 'polypeptide(L)'
;MLQFALKYWKAIDKMTEDRSKELQKYELSDEEWEIAEQLRDILKIFNDTTLYFSRDTPSLPMVIPAMDIINEHLTDESLDAHYQPCIRAAIGLAKKTLNHYYSKTDQSSVYRIAMVLHSSHKLQYFKRAGWEQEWIDTAETVIRDEFKARTHTVVLELSPPRQMSSSPRYVSTSSCAINFIFSRIYPACTQKPSLNMFDNLLKHNASKAQPDRDEITRYLDTETEDVDDALVWWYARRK
;
A
#
# COMPACT_ATOMS: atom_id res chain seq x y z
N MET A 1 -5.77 8.33 -20.46
CA MET A 1 -6.80 8.52 -21.52
C MET A 1 -7.62 9.79 -21.28
N LEU A 2 -8.39 9.90 -20.19
CA LEU A 2 -9.21 11.09 -19.91
C LEU A 2 -8.43 12.40 -19.92
N GLN A 3 -7.26 12.44 -19.26
CA GLN A 3 -6.43 13.65 -19.25
C GLN A 3 -5.92 14.04 -20.65
N PHE A 4 -5.71 13.08 -21.54
CA PHE A 4 -5.39 13.37 -22.93
C PHE A 4 -6.61 13.93 -23.65
N ALA A 5 -7.78 13.30 -23.49
CA ALA A 5 -9.03 13.76 -24.11
C ALA A 5 -9.36 15.20 -23.70
N LEU A 6 -9.29 15.52 -22.41
CA LEU A 6 -9.50 16.87 -21.88
C LEU A 6 -8.46 17.87 -22.40
N LYS A 7 -7.19 17.46 -22.52
CA LYS A 7 -6.12 18.34 -23.07
C LYS A 7 -6.36 18.72 -24.53
N TYR A 8 -6.93 17.81 -25.33
CA TYR A 8 -7.16 18.00 -26.76
C TYR A 8 -8.64 18.18 -27.10
N TRP A 9 -9.49 18.55 -26.14
CA TRP A 9 -10.94 18.58 -26.30
C TRP A 9 -11.38 19.39 -27.52
N LYS A 10 -10.82 20.60 -27.72
CA LYS A 10 -11.11 21.45 -28.91
C LYS A 10 -10.81 20.77 -30.25
N ALA A 11 -9.76 19.94 -30.29
CA ALA A 11 -9.37 19.23 -31.50
C ALA A 11 -10.28 18.01 -31.74
N ILE A 12 -10.69 17.34 -30.66
CA ILE A 12 -11.63 16.23 -30.69
C ILE A 12 -13.00 16.75 -31.15
N ASP A 13 -13.47 17.84 -30.54
CA ASP A 13 -14.76 18.48 -30.81
C ASP A 13 -14.89 18.94 -32.27
N LYS A 14 -13.87 19.67 -32.76
CA LYS A 14 -13.79 20.06 -34.18
C LYS A 14 -13.72 18.87 -35.13
N MET A 15 -13.14 17.76 -34.71
CA MET A 15 -13.05 16.55 -35.53
C MET A 15 -14.40 15.80 -35.57
N THR A 16 -15.15 15.80 -34.49
CA THR A 16 -16.47 15.15 -34.40
C THR A 16 -17.58 15.98 -35.06
N GLU A 17 -17.47 17.31 -35.07
CA GLU A 17 -18.39 18.23 -35.76
C GLU A 17 -18.35 18.07 -37.30
N ASP A 18 -17.19 17.67 -37.85
CA ASP A 18 -16.97 17.57 -39.29
C ASP A 18 -17.81 16.43 -39.92
N ARG A 19 -18.90 16.81 -40.59
CA ARG A 19 -19.82 15.88 -41.27
C ARG A 19 -19.15 14.99 -42.31
N SER A 20 -18.00 15.39 -42.86
CA SER A 20 -17.27 14.57 -43.83
C SER A 20 -16.64 13.32 -43.20
N LYS A 21 -16.50 13.31 -41.86
CA LYS A 21 -15.85 12.22 -41.12
C LYS A 21 -16.84 11.19 -40.56
N GLU A 22 -18.15 11.44 -40.65
CA GLU A 22 -19.20 10.56 -40.11
C GLU A 22 -19.05 10.25 -38.60
N LEU A 23 -18.35 11.12 -37.85
CA LEU A 23 -18.08 10.96 -36.42
C LEU A 23 -19.05 11.71 -35.50
N GLN A 24 -20.07 12.35 -36.05
CA GLN A 24 -20.99 13.22 -35.33
C GLN A 24 -21.75 12.50 -34.19
N LYS A 25 -21.96 11.19 -34.31
CA LYS A 25 -22.56 10.35 -33.26
C LYS A 25 -21.69 10.19 -32.01
N TYR A 26 -20.43 10.65 -32.04
CA TYR A 26 -19.46 10.61 -30.94
C TYR A 26 -19.12 12.01 -30.42
N GLU A 27 -19.81 13.05 -30.91
CA GLU A 27 -19.71 14.40 -30.38
C GLU A 27 -20.24 14.39 -28.94
N LEU A 28 -19.40 14.87 -28.02
CA LEU A 28 -19.74 14.94 -26.60
C LEU A 28 -20.37 16.29 -26.31
N SER A 29 -21.46 16.27 -25.57
CA SER A 29 -22.10 17.46 -25.03
C SER A 29 -21.23 18.13 -23.96
N ASP A 30 -21.50 19.41 -23.66
CA ASP A 30 -20.83 20.13 -22.57
C ASP A 30 -20.99 19.40 -21.22
N GLU A 31 -22.15 18.79 -20.97
CA GLU A 31 -22.42 18.00 -19.77
C GLU A 31 -21.54 16.74 -19.71
N GLU A 32 -21.32 16.06 -20.83
CA GLU A 32 -20.44 14.87 -20.87
C GLU A 32 -18.96 15.25 -20.70
N TRP A 33 -18.55 16.42 -21.20
CA TRP A 33 -17.21 16.95 -20.93
C TRP A 33 -17.01 17.28 -19.45
N GLU A 34 -18.00 17.86 -18.80
CA GLU A 34 -17.98 18.11 -17.35
C GLU A 34 -17.86 16.79 -16.56
N ILE A 35 -18.65 15.78 -16.91
CA ILE A 35 -18.55 14.44 -16.30
C ILE A 35 -17.16 13.85 -16.50
N ALA A 36 -16.56 13.99 -17.69
CA ALA A 36 -15.22 13.49 -17.98
C ALA A 36 -14.13 14.20 -17.15
N GLU A 37 -14.29 15.50 -16.90
CA GLU A 37 -13.41 16.28 -16.03
C GLU A 37 -13.49 15.80 -14.58
N GLN A 38 -14.70 15.75 -14.02
CA GLN A 38 -14.97 15.27 -12.66
C GLN A 38 -14.45 13.84 -12.44
N LEU A 39 -14.69 12.94 -13.42
CA LEU A 39 -14.19 11.58 -13.37
C LEU A 39 -12.66 11.52 -13.37
N ARG A 40 -11.99 12.36 -14.16
CA ARG A 40 -10.53 12.44 -14.16
C ARG A 40 -10.00 12.85 -12.80
N ASP A 41 -10.63 13.82 -12.14
CA ASP A 41 -10.17 14.32 -10.84
C ASP A 41 -10.30 13.26 -9.75
N ILE A 42 -11.42 12.55 -9.67
CA ILE A 42 -11.61 11.44 -8.72
C ILE A 42 -10.66 10.27 -9.02
N LEU A 43 -10.37 9.98 -10.29
CA LEU A 43 -9.45 8.90 -10.64
C LEU A 43 -7.99 9.22 -10.34
N LYS A 44 -7.66 10.50 -10.12
CA LYS A 44 -6.28 10.94 -9.88
C LYS A 44 -5.66 10.27 -8.66
N ILE A 45 -6.41 10.14 -7.56
CA ILE A 45 -5.88 9.52 -6.33
C ILE A 45 -5.46 8.06 -6.57
N PHE A 46 -6.21 7.31 -7.38
CA PHE A 46 -5.88 5.93 -7.71
C PHE A 46 -4.65 5.82 -8.60
N ASN A 47 -4.51 6.75 -9.55
CA ASN A 47 -3.31 6.85 -10.38
C ASN A 47 -2.07 7.15 -9.52
N ASP A 48 -2.17 8.15 -8.64
CA ASP A 48 -1.07 8.55 -7.76
C ASP A 48 -0.69 7.42 -6.80
N THR A 49 -1.68 6.69 -6.28
CA THR A 49 -1.48 5.48 -5.47
C THR A 49 -0.77 4.39 -6.27
N THR A 50 -1.23 4.11 -7.49
CA THR A 50 -0.64 3.07 -8.35
C THR A 50 0.81 3.39 -8.70
N LEU A 51 1.10 4.65 -9.03
CA LEU A 51 2.46 5.10 -9.29
C LEU A 51 3.36 4.99 -8.06
N TYR A 52 2.82 5.24 -6.86
CA TYR A 52 3.54 5.04 -5.61
C TYR A 52 3.91 3.56 -5.40
N PHE A 53 2.96 2.63 -5.58
CA PHE A 53 3.20 1.19 -5.43
C PHE A 53 4.00 0.56 -6.57
N SER A 54 4.16 1.26 -7.70
CA SER A 54 4.97 0.81 -8.84
C SER A 54 6.47 1.10 -8.68
N ARG A 55 6.90 1.65 -7.54
CA ARG A 55 8.31 1.91 -7.22
C ARG A 55 9.03 0.63 -6.80
N ASP A 56 10.35 0.63 -6.93
CA ASP A 56 11.21 -0.52 -6.56
C ASP A 56 11.42 -0.68 -5.04
N THR A 57 10.74 0.11 -4.20
CA THR A 57 10.88 0.10 -2.73
C THR A 57 9.85 -0.80 -2.04
N PRO A 58 10.19 -1.45 -0.91
CA PRO A 58 9.26 -2.28 -0.14
C PRO A 58 8.05 -1.48 0.36
N SER A 59 6.88 -1.72 -0.23
CA SER A 59 5.70 -0.87 -0.06
C SER A 59 4.59 -1.49 0.81
N LEU A 60 4.79 -2.72 1.31
CA LEU A 60 3.77 -3.45 2.07
C LEU A 60 3.22 -2.72 3.31
N PRO A 61 4.05 -2.02 4.13
CA PRO A 61 3.56 -1.22 5.25
C PRO A 61 2.66 -0.06 4.84
N MET A 62 2.70 0.34 3.57
CA MET A 62 1.99 1.52 3.07
C MET A 62 0.61 1.19 2.49
N VAL A 63 0.27 -0.10 2.36
CA VAL A 63 -1.00 -0.55 1.76
C VAL A 63 -2.20 -0.04 2.54
N ILE A 64 -2.24 -0.27 3.86
CA ILE A 64 -3.34 0.18 4.72
C ILE A 64 -3.40 1.73 4.75
N PRO A 65 -2.29 2.48 4.97
CA PRO A 65 -2.31 3.93 4.88
C PRO A 65 -2.81 4.48 3.54
N ALA A 66 -2.42 3.88 2.43
CA ALA A 66 -2.91 4.29 1.12
C ALA A 66 -4.42 4.03 0.99
N MET A 67 -4.92 2.89 1.47
CA MET A 67 -6.35 2.61 1.47
C MET A 67 -7.15 3.57 2.36
N ASP A 68 -6.62 3.94 3.53
CA ASP A 68 -7.23 4.92 4.45
C ASP A 68 -7.38 6.28 3.75
N ILE A 69 -6.32 6.76 3.11
CA ILE A 69 -6.32 8.04 2.37
C ILE A 69 -7.29 8.00 1.17
N ILE A 70 -7.31 6.90 0.41
CA ILE A 70 -8.28 6.75 -0.68
C ILE A 70 -9.70 6.79 -0.12
N ASN A 71 -9.98 6.09 0.98
CA ASN A 71 -11.31 6.06 1.58
C ASN A 71 -11.74 7.43 2.11
N GLU A 72 -10.84 8.15 2.78
CA GLU A 72 -11.09 9.52 3.27
C GLU A 72 -11.42 10.45 2.10
N HIS A 73 -10.57 10.50 1.08
CA HIS A 73 -10.79 11.32 -0.11
C HIS A 73 -12.14 10.99 -0.78
N LEU A 74 -12.43 9.72 -1.06
CA LEU A 74 -13.72 9.34 -1.65
C LEU A 74 -14.91 9.68 -0.75
N THR A 75 -14.73 9.72 0.57
CA THR A 75 -15.80 10.15 1.49
C THR A 75 -16.09 11.63 1.30
N ASP A 76 -15.06 12.45 1.29
CA ASP A 76 -15.18 13.90 1.14
C ASP A 76 -15.79 14.26 -0.22
N GLU A 77 -15.25 13.70 -1.31
CA GLU A 77 -15.75 13.95 -2.67
C GLU A 77 -17.20 13.44 -2.86
N SER A 78 -17.63 12.41 -2.13
CA SER A 78 -19.02 11.91 -2.23
C SER A 78 -20.07 12.87 -1.64
N LEU A 79 -19.64 13.73 -0.72
CA LEU A 79 -20.48 14.71 -0.03
C LEU A 79 -20.45 16.07 -0.74
N ASP A 80 -19.48 16.31 -1.61
CA ASP A 80 -19.38 17.54 -2.37
C ASP A 80 -20.51 17.66 -3.42
N ALA A 81 -21.22 18.78 -3.35
CA ALA A 81 -22.33 19.11 -4.24
C ALA A 81 -21.87 19.61 -5.63
N HIS A 82 -20.58 19.90 -5.80
CA HIS A 82 -20.00 20.23 -7.10
C HIS A 82 -20.07 19.05 -8.08
N TYR A 83 -20.00 17.81 -7.59
CA TYR A 83 -20.08 16.63 -8.45
C TYR A 83 -21.49 16.32 -8.91
N GLN A 84 -21.58 15.89 -10.17
CA GLN A 84 -22.83 15.41 -10.73
C GLN A 84 -23.33 14.15 -10.00
N PRO A 85 -24.66 13.91 -9.94
CA PRO A 85 -25.23 12.75 -9.26
C PRO A 85 -24.69 11.40 -9.75
N CYS A 86 -24.38 11.28 -11.04
CA CYS A 86 -23.80 10.08 -11.62
C CYS A 86 -22.39 9.79 -11.08
N ILE A 87 -21.57 10.82 -10.90
CA ILE A 87 -20.22 10.73 -10.34
C ILE A 87 -20.29 10.35 -8.86
N ARG A 88 -21.17 10.99 -8.08
CA ARG A 88 -21.35 10.65 -6.66
C ARG A 88 -21.82 9.21 -6.47
N ALA A 89 -22.70 8.71 -7.35
CA ALA A 89 -23.10 7.30 -7.36
C ALA A 89 -21.91 6.38 -7.70
N ALA A 90 -21.07 6.75 -8.67
CA ALA A 90 -19.86 6.00 -9.02
C ALA A 90 -18.84 5.97 -7.87
N ILE A 91 -18.65 7.07 -7.14
CA ILE A 91 -17.83 7.10 -5.91
C ILE A 91 -18.36 6.10 -4.89
N GLY A 92 -19.68 6.06 -4.68
CA GLY A 92 -20.32 5.10 -3.79
C GLY A 92 -20.03 3.64 -4.18
N LEU A 93 -19.98 3.32 -5.47
CA LEU A 93 -19.57 2.00 -5.96
C LEU A 93 -18.07 1.75 -5.74
N ALA A 94 -17.21 2.72 -6.02
CA ALA A 94 -15.78 2.63 -5.80
C ALA A 94 -15.45 2.35 -4.33
N LYS A 95 -16.14 3.00 -3.38
CA LYS A 95 -16.01 2.75 -1.95
C LYS A 95 -16.41 1.33 -1.56
N LYS A 96 -17.49 0.78 -2.13
CA LYS A 96 -17.87 -0.63 -1.89
C LYS A 96 -16.77 -1.58 -2.36
N THR A 97 -16.17 -1.31 -3.51
CA THR A 97 -15.03 -2.09 -4.02
C THR A 97 -13.80 -1.94 -3.12
N LEU A 98 -13.49 -0.73 -2.67
CA LEU A 98 -12.38 -0.47 -1.75
C LEU A 98 -12.55 -1.25 -0.44
N ASN A 99 -13.74 -1.19 0.18
CA ASN A 99 -14.04 -1.92 1.40
C ASN A 99 -13.91 -3.44 1.24
N HIS A 100 -14.28 -3.98 0.07
CA HIS A 100 -14.06 -5.40 -0.22
C HIS A 100 -12.57 -5.77 -0.15
N TYR A 101 -11.69 -4.96 -0.75
CA TYR A 101 -10.24 -5.21 -0.70
C TYR A 101 -9.64 -4.91 0.67
N TYR A 102 -10.16 -3.90 1.38
CA TYR A 102 -9.77 -3.61 2.76
C TYR A 102 -10.05 -4.82 3.67
N SER A 103 -11.23 -5.45 3.56
CA SER A 103 -11.52 -6.67 4.34
C SER A 103 -10.57 -7.84 4.06
N LYS A 104 -9.87 -7.84 2.91
CA LYS A 104 -8.86 -8.86 2.59
C LYS A 104 -7.52 -8.58 3.24
N THR A 105 -7.19 -7.32 3.53
CA THR A 105 -5.95 -7.02 4.28
C THR A 105 -6.05 -7.52 5.71
N ASP A 106 -7.25 -7.54 6.29
CA ASP A 106 -7.49 -8.09 7.64
C ASP A 106 -7.35 -9.62 7.72
N GLN A 107 -7.47 -10.33 6.60
CA GLN A 107 -7.33 -11.80 6.55
C GLN A 107 -5.87 -12.26 6.71
N SER A 108 -4.90 -11.35 6.60
CA SER A 108 -3.48 -11.66 6.74
C SER A 108 -2.83 -10.79 7.80
N SER A 109 -2.24 -11.43 8.80
CA SER A 109 -1.44 -10.76 9.84
C SER A 109 -0.25 -9.97 9.26
N VAL A 110 0.20 -10.32 8.05
CA VAL A 110 1.39 -9.75 7.41
C VAL A 110 1.30 -8.24 7.26
N TYR A 111 0.14 -7.69 6.89
CA TYR A 111 -0.02 -6.24 6.73
C TYR A 111 0.16 -5.50 8.07
N ARG A 112 -0.47 -6.01 9.14
CA ARG A 112 -0.39 -5.42 10.49
C ARG A 112 1.03 -5.53 11.06
N ILE A 113 1.67 -6.68 10.87
CA ILE A 113 3.07 -6.92 11.25
C ILE A 113 3.99 -5.94 10.51
N ALA A 114 3.83 -5.80 9.19
CA ALA A 114 4.64 -4.92 8.37
C ALA A 114 4.54 -3.44 8.81
N MET A 115 3.33 -2.97 9.14
CA MET A 115 3.14 -1.61 9.65
C MET A 115 3.79 -1.37 10.99
N VAL A 116 3.65 -2.30 11.94
CA VAL A 116 4.25 -2.12 13.26
C VAL A 116 5.78 -2.20 13.19
N LEU A 117 6.32 -3.08 12.34
CA LEU A 117 7.77 -3.18 12.08
C LEU A 117 8.33 -2.01 11.26
N HIS A 118 7.49 -1.12 10.73
CA HIS A 118 7.95 0.11 10.10
C HIS A 118 8.32 1.14 11.16
N SER A 119 9.56 1.63 11.10
CA SER A 119 10.13 2.55 12.10
C SER A 119 9.32 3.84 12.25
N SER A 120 8.68 4.32 11.20
CA SER A 120 7.88 5.57 11.20
C SER A 120 6.43 5.40 11.69
N HIS A 121 5.87 4.18 11.64
CA HIS A 121 4.45 3.93 11.97
C HIS A 121 4.30 3.38 13.39
N LYS A 122 4.91 2.21 13.64
CA LYS A 122 4.76 1.43 14.89
C LYS A 122 3.29 1.35 15.33
N LEU A 123 3.03 1.35 16.63
CA LEU A 123 1.68 1.47 17.19
C LEU A 123 1.12 2.90 17.13
N GLN A 124 1.97 3.90 16.87
CA GLN A 124 1.55 5.30 16.84
C GLN A 124 0.65 5.61 15.64
N TYR A 125 0.88 4.97 14.49
CA TYR A 125 0.02 5.11 13.32
C TYR A 125 -1.44 4.80 13.65
N PHE A 126 -1.72 3.63 14.23
CA PHE A 126 -3.08 3.20 14.54
C PHE A 126 -3.79 4.15 15.50
N LYS A 127 -3.07 4.64 16.51
CA LYS A 127 -3.61 5.65 17.45
C LYS A 127 -3.99 6.94 16.75
N ARG A 128 -3.16 7.42 15.82
CA ARG A 128 -3.42 8.65 15.04
C ARG A 128 -4.55 8.47 14.04
N ALA A 129 -4.63 7.30 13.41
CA ALA A 129 -5.71 6.93 12.50
C ALA A 129 -7.05 6.70 13.22
N GLY A 130 -7.11 6.83 14.55
CA GLY A 130 -8.34 6.69 15.32
C GLY A 130 -8.86 5.26 15.40
N TRP A 131 -7.98 4.26 15.21
CA TRP A 131 -8.39 2.87 15.30
C TRP A 131 -8.81 2.53 16.73
N GLU A 132 -9.82 1.67 16.85
CA GLU A 132 -10.30 1.16 18.13
C GLU A 132 -9.17 0.44 18.89
N GLN A 133 -9.13 0.64 20.22
CA GLN A 133 -8.06 0.12 21.07
C GLN A 133 -7.90 -1.41 20.95
N GLU A 134 -9.01 -2.14 20.81
CA GLU A 134 -9.02 -3.60 20.61
C GLU A 134 -8.20 -4.02 19.37
N TRP A 135 -8.25 -3.23 18.30
CA TRP A 135 -7.48 -3.50 17.08
C TRP A 135 -6.00 -3.19 17.25
N ILE A 136 -5.67 -2.19 18.07
CA ILE A 136 -4.28 -1.88 18.40
C ILE A 136 -3.69 -3.03 19.23
N ASP A 137 -4.43 -3.48 20.23
CA ASP A 137 -4.02 -4.57 21.13
C ASP A 137 -3.89 -5.90 20.36
N THR A 138 -4.80 -6.16 19.42
CA THR A 138 -4.72 -7.33 18.53
C THR A 138 -3.49 -7.27 17.63
N ALA A 139 -3.16 -6.09 17.07
CA ALA A 139 -1.97 -5.94 16.24
C ALA A 139 -0.68 -6.20 17.03
N GLU A 140 -0.60 -5.70 18.26
CA GLU A 140 0.52 -5.97 19.16
C GLU A 140 0.62 -7.47 19.51
N THR A 141 -0.51 -8.10 19.84
CA THR A 141 -0.57 -9.52 20.19
C THR A 141 -0.08 -10.40 19.04
N VAL A 142 -0.58 -10.15 17.83
CA VAL A 142 -0.19 -10.90 16.62
C VAL A 142 1.32 -10.89 16.41
N ILE A 143 1.98 -9.75 16.61
CA ILE A 143 3.44 -9.64 16.43
C ILE A 143 4.20 -10.38 17.51
N ARG A 144 3.74 -10.26 18.76
CA ARG A 144 4.34 -10.98 19.89
C ARG A 144 4.22 -12.49 19.69
N ASP A 145 3.09 -12.97 19.21
CA ASP A 145 2.84 -14.39 18.97
C ASP A 145 3.70 -14.92 17.82
N GLU A 146 3.77 -14.19 16.70
CA GLU A 146 4.64 -14.53 15.57
C GLU A 146 6.13 -14.53 15.93
N PHE A 147 6.57 -13.55 16.73
CA PHE A 147 7.95 -13.50 17.21
C PHE A 147 8.27 -14.65 18.15
N LYS A 148 7.36 -14.97 19.09
CA LYS A 148 7.51 -16.15 19.97
C LYS A 148 7.56 -17.44 19.17
N ALA A 149 6.64 -17.63 18.22
CA ALA A 149 6.62 -18.81 17.36
C ALA A 149 7.96 -19.01 16.64
N ARG A 150 8.47 -17.95 16.00
CA ARG A 150 9.73 -18.00 15.24
C ARG A 150 10.97 -18.16 16.13
N THR A 151 11.03 -17.49 17.27
CA THR A 151 12.14 -17.65 18.23
C THR A 151 12.17 -19.05 18.82
N HIS A 152 11.01 -19.65 19.16
CA HIS A 152 10.94 -21.03 19.59
C HIS A 152 11.33 -22.04 18.50
N THR A 153 10.98 -21.80 17.23
CA THR A 153 11.45 -22.65 16.11
C THR A 153 12.96 -22.61 15.94
N VAL A 154 13.58 -21.42 16.02
CA VAL A 154 15.05 -21.26 15.92
C VAL A 154 15.79 -21.90 17.09
N VAL A 155 15.24 -21.84 18.30
CA VAL A 155 15.83 -22.51 19.49
C VAL A 155 15.80 -24.03 19.37
N LEU A 156 14.78 -24.59 18.71
CA LEU A 156 14.72 -26.03 18.43
C LEU A 156 15.75 -26.48 17.37
N GLU A 157 16.08 -25.64 16.39
CA GLU A 157 17.11 -25.96 15.38
C GLU A 157 18.55 -25.80 15.90
N LEU A 158 18.78 -24.97 16.93
CA LEU A 158 20.10 -24.75 17.54
C LEU A 158 20.45 -25.76 18.65
N SER A 159 19.59 -26.74 18.91
CA SER A 159 19.86 -27.82 19.86
C SER A 159 20.78 -28.87 19.22
N PRO A 160 21.91 -29.29 19.85
CA PRO A 160 22.82 -30.25 19.25
C PRO A 160 22.13 -31.61 19.05
N PRO A 161 22.41 -32.34 17.95
CA PRO A 161 21.72 -33.59 17.65
C PRO A 161 22.01 -34.62 18.73
N ARG A 162 20.95 -35.02 19.46
CA ARG A 162 21.01 -36.16 20.37
C ARG A 162 21.28 -37.40 19.52
N GLN A 163 22.40 -38.07 19.77
CA GLN A 163 22.79 -39.28 19.05
C GLN A 163 21.68 -40.32 19.16
N MET A 164 21.07 -40.67 18.03
CA MET A 164 20.32 -41.92 17.88
C MET A 164 21.03 -42.78 16.85
N SER A 165 21.44 -43.96 17.32
CA SER A 165 22.07 -45.02 16.58
C SER A 165 21.19 -45.58 15.45
N SER A 166 21.82 -45.73 14.29
CA SER A 166 21.62 -46.76 13.24
C SER A 166 20.28 -46.88 12.47
N SER A 167 20.36 -46.44 11.20
CA SER A 167 20.00 -47.15 9.95
C SER A 167 18.54 -47.21 9.43
N PRO A 168 18.34 -47.31 8.08
CA PRO A 168 17.64 -46.26 7.35
C PRO A 168 16.33 -46.72 6.66
N ARG A 169 15.53 -45.75 6.20
CA ARG A 169 14.71 -45.92 4.99
C ARG A 169 14.48 -44.58 4.29
N TYR A 170 14.91 -44.57 3.03
CA TYR A 170 14.86 -43.49 2.05
C TYR A 170 13.53 -43.51 1.30
N VAL A 171 12.83 -42.38 1.17
CA VAL A 171 11.98 -42.09 -0.01
C VAL A 171 12.08 -40.60 -0.33
N SER A 172 12.49 -40.35 -1.58
CA SER A 172 12.64 -39.10 -2.32
C SER A 172 11.29 -38.47 -2.66
N THR A 173 11.10 -37.15 -2.62
CA THR A 173 11.14 -36.18 -3.75
C THR A 173 10.30 -34.96 -3.26
N SER A 174 10.40 -33.72 -3.70
CA SER A 174 10.88 -33.14 -4.95
C SER A 174 11.34 -31.71 -4.71
N SER A 175 12.53 -31.41 -5.19
CA SER A 175 13.10 -30.08 -5.32
C SER A 175 12.59 -29.45 -6.61
N CYS A 176 12.15 -28.19 -6.58
CA CYS A 176 12.24 -27.36 -7.77
C CYS A 176 12.66 -25.94 -7.40
N ALA A 177 13.89 -25.64 -7.79
CA ALA A 177 14.52 -24.34 -7.70
C ALA A 177 13.88 -23.37 -8.70
N ILE A 178 13.64 -22.13 -8.28
CA ILE A 178 13.67 -20.98 -9.18
C ILE A 178 14.47 -19.88 -8.48
N ASN A 179 15.79 -20.05 -8.52
CA ASN A 179 16.66 -18.90 -8.70
C ASN A 179 16.89 -18.76 -10.21
N PHE A 180 16.96 -17.50 -10.68
CA PHE A 180 17.45 -17.07 -12.00
C PHE A 180 16.40 -16.82 -13.09
N ILE A 181 15.73 -15.64 -13.09
CA ILE A 181 15.66 -14.68 -14.22
C ILE A 181 15.36 -13.27 -13.66
N PHE A 182 16.40 -12.49 -13.34
CA PHE A 182 16.28 -11.03 -13.11
C PHE A 182 17.44 -10.32 -13.80
N SER A 183 17.44 -10.34 -15.14
CA SER A 183 18.28 -9.43 -15.96
C SER A 183 17.90 -9.54 -17.43
N ARG A 184 16.79 -8.91 -17.82
CA ARG A 184 16.59 -8.33 -19.16
C ARG A 184 15.21 -7.71 -19.25
N ILE A 185 15.16 -6.53 -19.87
CA ILE A 185 14.00 -5.66 -20.07
C ILE A 185 13.74 -4.78 -18.85
N TYR A 186 14.45 -3.65 -18.75
CA TYR A 186 13.90 -2.30 -18.67
C TYR A 186 15.08 -1.30 -18.61
N PRO A 187 15.24 -0.41 -19.60
CA PRO A 187 16.26 0.64 -19.54
C PRO A 187 15.86 1.69 -18.50
N ALA A 188 16.86 2.16 -17.74
CA ALA A 188 16.72 3.22 -16.76
C ALA A 188 16.00 4.45 -17.36
N CYS A 189 14.82 4.77 -16.86
CA CYS A 189 14.12 6.00 -17.21
C CYS A 189 14.19 6.96 -16.01
N THR A 190 15.15 7.87 -16.06
CA THR A 190 15.23 9.04 -15.19
C THR A 190 14.04 9.96 -15.48
N GLN A 191 13.11 10.10 -14.54
CA GLN A 191 12.10 11.16 -14.58
C GLN A 191 12.17 12.01 -13.30
N LYS A 192 12.20 13.34 -13.52
CA LYS A 192 12.15 14.40 -12.49
C LYS A 192 10.89 14.29 -11.63
N PRO A 193 10.92 14.77 -10.36
CA PRO A 193 9.85 14.53 -9.41
C PRO A 193 8.66 15.44 -9.72
N SER A 194 7.56 14.87 -10.20
CA SER A 194 6.25 15.39 -9.85
C SER A 194 5.95 14.90 -8.44
N LEU A 195 5.82 15.83 -7.49
CA LEU A 195 5.53 15.56 -6.08
C LEU A 195 4.24 14.74 -5.97
N ASN A 196 4.34 13.46 -5.65
CA ASN A 196 3.19 12.59 -5.46
C ASN A 196 2.63 12.84 -4.04
N MET A 197 1.30 12.93 -3.89
CA MET A 197 0.68 13.21 -2.58
C MET A 197 1.03 12.16 -1.51
N PHE A 198 1.32 10.92 -1.92
CA PHE A 198 1.74 9.84 -1.05
C PHE A 198 3.21 9.93 -0.61
N ASP A 199 4.00 10.87 -1.16
CA ASP A 199 5.41 11.08 -0.78
C ASP A 199 5.57 11.64 0.65
N ASN A 200 4.48 12.17 1.23
CA ASN A 200 4.51 12.79 2.57
C ASN A 200 3.92 11.89 3.67
N LEU A 201 3.61 10.63 3.37
CA LEU A 201 3.01 9.67 4.30
C LEU A 201 3.79 9.48 5.61
N LEU A 202 5.09 9.80 5.63
CA LEU A 202 6.00 9.53 6.74
C LEU A 202 6.25 10.73 7.67
N LYS A 203 5.66 11.91 7.40
CA LYS A 203 5.99 13.15 8.11
C LYS A 203 5.19 13.31 9.43
N HIS A 204 5.72 12.85 10.57
CA HIS A 204 5.86 13.62 11.84
C HIS A 204 6.02 12.81 13.17
N ASN A 205 6.98 13.32 13.98
CA ASN A 205 7.20 13.49 15.45
C ASN A 205 6.92 12.43 16.54
N ALA A 206 7.81 12.48 17.55
CA ALA A 206 8.27 11.43 18.46
C ALA A 206 7.85 11.56 19.95
N SER A 207 8.04 10.47 20.72
CA SER A 207 8.06 10.48 22.20
C SER A 207 9.03 9.44 22.78
N LYS A 208 9.72 9.79 23.87
CA LYS A 208 10.80 9.02 24.54
C LYS A 208 10.34 7.81 25.36
N ALA A 209 11.20 6.79 25.47
CA ALA A 209 11.04 5.69 26.43
C ALA A 209 12.34 5.21 27.12
N GLN A 210 12.15 4.42 28.19
CA GLN A 210 13.07 4.00 29.27
C GLN A 210 13.45 2.49 29.19
N PRO A 211 14.47 2.01 29.92
CA PRO A 211 15.13 0.73 29.65
C PRO A 211 14.82 -0.35 30.71
N ASP A 212 14.08 -1.42 30.36
CA ASP A 212 14.27 -2.81 30.87
C ASP A 212 13.13 -3.77 30.40
N ARG A 213 12.98 -4.04 29.09
CA ARG A 213 11.88 -4.90 28.56
C ARG A 213 12.27 -5.69 27.29
N ASP A 214 11.50 -6.77 27.01
CA ASP A 214 11.53 -7.64 25.81
C ASP A 214 11.91 -6.88 24.52
N GLU A 215 12.64 -7.52 23.60
CA GLU A 215 13.17 -6.86 22.38
C GLU A 215 12.09 -6.16 21.53
N ILE A 216 10.91 -6.77 21.38
CA ILE A 216 9.78 -6.13 20.69
C ILE A 216 9.32 -4.89 21.46
N THR A 217 9.15 -4.99 22.78
CA THR A 217 8.73 -3.88 23.62
C THR A 217 9.74 -2.74 23.54
N ARG A 218 11.04 -3.04 23.59
CA ARG A 218 12.11 -2.05 23.40
C ARG A 218 12.01 -1.35 22.04
N TYR A 219 11.74 -2.09 20.97
CA TYR A 219 11.55 -1.50 19.64
C TYR A 219 10.30 -0.61 19.55
N LEU A 220 9.17 -1.07 20.09
CA LEU A 220 7.89 -0.34 20.10
C LEU A 220 7.97 0.96 20.92
N ASP A 221 8.74 0.92 22.01
CA ASP A 221 8.98 2.05 22.91
C ASP A 221 9.99 3.07 22.33
N THR A 222 10.83 2.67 21.38
CA THR A 222 11.76 3.58 20.71
C THR A 222 11.00 4.63 19.89
N GLU A 223 11.56 5.83 19.75
CA GLU A 223 10.98 6.89 18.92
C GLU A 223 10.75 6.42 17.47
N THR A 224 9.74 7.01 16.80
CA THR A 224 9.50 6.77 15.38
C THR A 224 10.58 7.47 14.56
N GLU A 225 11.22 6.74 13.66
CA GLU A 225 12.25 7.27 12.78
C GLU A 225 11.68 7.40 11.36
N ASP A 226 11.84 8.57 10.76
CA ASP A 226 11.50 8.81 9.35
C ASP A 226 12.53 8.10 8.45
N VAL A 227 12.02 7.24 7.57
CA VAL A 227 12.86 6.32 6.80
C VAL A 227 12.21 6.06 5.45
N ASP A 228 12.95 6.35 4.37
CA ASP A 228 12.52 6.09 2.99
C ASP A 228 12.43 4.58 2.66
N ASP A 229 13.34 3.77 3.22
CA ASP A 229 13.37 2.31 3.05
C ASP A 229 13.54 1.58 4.40
N ALA A 230 12.44 1.02 4.89
CA ALA A 230 12.41 0.28 6.14
C ALA A 230 13.32 -0.97 6.15
N LEU A 231 13.53 -1.63 5.01
CA LEU A 231 14.41 -2.81 4.94
C LEU A 231 15.87 -2.41 5.07
N VAL A 232 16.29 -1.33 4.41
CA VAL A 232 17.64 -0.77 4.57
C VAL A 232 17.89 -0.37 6.03
N TRP A 233 16.90 0.23 6.67
CA TRP A 233 16.98 0.61 8.09
C TRP A 233 17.19 -0.58 9.02
N TRP A 234 16.45 -1.68 8.80
CA TRP A 234 16.62 -2.91 9.55
C TRP A 234 17.98 -3.57 9.27
N TYR A 235 18.43 -3.57 8.02
CA TYR A 235 19.73 -4.15 7.63
C TYR A 235 20.90 -3.43 8.31
N ALA A 236 20.88 -2.10 8.35
CA ALA A 236 21.91 -1.29 9.02
C ALA A 236 22.00 -1.54 10.54
N ARG A 237 20.94 -2.08 11.15
CA ARG A 237 20.84 -2.35 12.60
C ARG A 237 21.00 -3.83 12.96
N ARG A 238 21.27 -4.69 11.98
CA ARG A 238 21.57 -6.10 12.20
C ARG A 238 22.98 -6.22 12.80
N LYS A 239 23.06 -6.57 14.08
CA LYS A 239 24.31 -7.00 14.72
C LYS A 239 24.57 -8.48 14.47
#